data_AF-A0A7C5P9L0-F1
#
_entry.id   AF-A0A7C5P9L0-F1
#
_cell.length_a   1.000
_cell.length_b   1.000
_cell.length_c   1.000
_cell.angle_alpha   90.00
_cell.angle_beta   90.00
_cell.angle_gamma   90.00
#
_symmetry.space_group_name_H-M   'P 1'
#
loop_
_entity.id
_entity.type
_entity.pdbx_description
1 polymer ?
#
loop_
_entity_poly.entity_id
_entity_poly.type
_entity_poly.pdbx_seq_one_letter_code
_entity_poly.pdbx_strand_id
1 'polypeptide(L)' 'MPLKFLNISGGITYDITNKFASQQEYGIGFLGSCYSINLEYKDFRSINKSNREWRVVINLKNVGSFLDFKGEIAPSGF' A
#
# COMPACT_ATOMS: atom_id res chain seq x y z
N MET A 1 -2.58 -25.39 11.08
CA MET A 1 -3.27 -24.26 11.76
C MET A 1 -3.12 -23.04 10.86
N PRO A 2 -4.18 -22.51 10.21
CA PRO A 2 -3.99 -21.42 9.24
C PRO A 2 -3.65 -20.11 9.96
N LEU A 3 -2.69 -19.36 9.41
CA LEU A 3 -2.34 -18.00 9.82
C LEU A 3 -3.51 -17.03 9.52
N LYS A 4 -4.55 -17.03 10.37
CA LYS A 4 -5.68 -16.07 10.25
C LYS A 4 -5.31 -14.62 10.60
N PHE A 5 -4.07 -14.39 11.02
CA PHE A 5 -3.59 -13.10 11.52
C PHE A 5 -2.77 -12.32 10.49
N LEU A 6 -2.38 -12.93 9.38
CA LEU A 6 -1.60 -12.29 8.31
C LEU A 6 -2.44 -12.23 7.03
N ASN A 7 -2.57 -11.04 6.46
CA ASN A 7 -3.18 -10.78 5.16
C ASN A 7 -2.10 -10.21 4.23
N ILE A 8 -1.97 -10.80 3.05
CA ILE A 8 -1.12 -10.26 1.99
C ILE A 8 -2.02 -10.04 0.78
N SER A 9 -1.98 -8.84 0.21
CA SER A 9 -2.76 -8.45 -0.95
C SER A 9 -1.84 -7.83 -2.00
N GLY A 10 -2.24 -7.97 -3.26
CA GLY A 10 -1.52 -7.41 -4.38
C GLY A 10 -2.46 -7.20 -5.56
N GLY A 11 -2.23 -6.12 -6.30
CA GLY A 11 -3.02 -5.76 -7.47
C GLY A 11 -2.15 -5.10 -8.54
N ILE A 12 -2.47 -5.35 -9.80
CA ILE A 12 -1.82 -4.70 -10.94
C ILE A 12 -2.88 -4.27 -11.95
N THR A 13 -2.80 -3.03 -12.39
CA THR A 13 -3.62 -2.45 -13.44
C THR A 13 -2.75 -2.21 -14.65
N TYR A 14 -3.12 -2.82 -15.78
CA TYR A 14 -2.36 -2.73 -17.02
C TYR A 14 -3.13 -1.93 -18.07
N ASP A 15 -2.48 -0.93 -18.65
CA ASP A 15 -3.00 -0.18 -19.79
C ASP A 15 -2.59 -0.90 -21.09
N ILE A 16 -3.56 -1.52 -21.74
CA ILE A 16 -3.36 -2.30 -22.96
C ILE A 16 -3.03 -1.39 -24.15
N THR A 17 -3.57 -0.18 -24.17
CA THR A 17 -3.38 0.80 -25.27
C THR A 17 -1.94 1.31 -25.26
N ASN A 18 -1.46 1.71 -24.09
CA ASN A 18 -0.12 2.29 -23.93
C ASN A 18 0.95 1.25 -23.56
N LYS A 19 0.57 -0.02 -23.41
CA LYS A 19 1.46 -1.16 -23.12
C LYS A 19 2.33 -0.98 -21.87
N PHE A 20 1.76 -0.43 -20.80
CA PHE A 20 2.46 -0.31 -19.52
C PHE A 20 1.54 -0.60 -18.32
N ALA A 21 2.13 -1.06 -17.22
CA ALA A 21 1.43 -1.21 -15.95
C ALA A 21 1.22 0.16 -15.31
N SER A 22 -0.02 0.66 -15.32
CA SER A 22 -0.35 1.99 -14.82
C SER A 22 -0.40 2.06 -13.30
N GLN A 23 -0.73 0.97 -12.63
CA GLN A 23 -0.80 0.95 -11.17
C GLN A 23 -0.41 -0.43 -10.64
N GLN A 24 0.37 -0.45 -9.58
CA GLN A 24 0.71 -1.64 -8.82
C GLN A 24 0.49 -1.34 -7.34
N GLU A 25 -0.22 -2.22 -6.65
CA GLU A 25 -0.52 -2.07 -5.23
C GLU A 25 -0.12 -3.34 -4.48
N TYR A 26 0.44 -3.16 -3.29
CA TYR A 26 0.85 -4.24 -2.41
C TYR A 26 0.43 -3.88 -0.99
N GLY A 27 -0.15 -4.85 -0.30
CA GLY A 27 -0.62 -4.70 1.07
C GLY A 27 -0.17 -5.86 1.94
N ILE A 28 0.26 -5.54 3.16
CA ILE A 28 0.53 -6.51 4.21
C ILE A 28 -0.19 -6.05 5.46
N GLY A 29 -1.13 -6.85 5.93
CA GLY A 29 -1.90 -6.61 7.14
C GLY A 29 -1.61 -7.66 8.20
N PHE A 30 -1.37 -7.24 9.42
CA PHE A 30 -1.30 -8.11 10.59
C PHE A 30 -2.40 -7.73 11.59
N LEU A 31 -3.19 -8.72 12.01
CA LEU A 31 -4.27 -8.55 12.96
C LEU A 31 -3.91 -9.21 14.29
N GLY A 32 -3.69 -8.40 15.32
CA GLY A 32 -3.60 -8.82 16.71
C GLY A 32 -4.98 -8.87 17.39
N SER A 33 -4.99 -9.22 18.67
CA SER A 33 -6.22 -9.30 19.48
C SER A 33 -6.84 -7.93 19.81
N CYS A 34 -6.02 -6.89 19.93
CA CYS A 34 -6.45 -5.52 20.25
C CYS A 34 -5.83 -4.45 19.34
N TYR A 35 -5.11 -4.84 18.29
CA TYR A 35 -4.47 -3.93 17.36
C TYR A 35 -4.42 -4.51 15.94
N SER A 36 -4.24 -3.66 14.94
CA SER A 36 -3.86 -4.07 13.59
C SER A 36 -2.72 -3.20 13.07
N ILE A 37 -1.86 -3.80 12.27
CA ILE A 37 -0.74 -3.13 11.59
C ILE A 37 -0.95 -3.35 10.10
N ASN A 38 -0.96 -2.29 9.31
CA ASN A 38 -1.10 -2.36 7.87
C ASN A 38 0.06 -1.60 7.21
N LEU A 39 0.71 -2.25 6.27
CA LEU A 39 1.70 -1.67 5.38
C LEU A 39 1.11 -1.70 3.97
N GLU A 40 1.04 -0.54 3.33
CA GLU A 40 0.57 -0.38 1.96
C GLU A 40 1.66 0.28 1.14
N TYR A 41 1.86 -0.20 -0.08
CA TYR A 41 2.74 0.39 -1.08
C TYR A 41 2.02 0.46 -2.42
N LYS A 42 2.06 1.62 -3.07
CA LYS A 42 1.41 1.88 -4.36
C LYS A 42 2.40 2.53 -5.31
N ASP A 43 2.63 1.92 -6.46
CA ASP A 43 3.40 2.50 -7.57
C ASP A 43 2.41 2.88 -8.69
N PHE A 44 2.23 4.17 -8.86
CA PHE A 44 1.47 4.76 -9.96
C PHE A 44 2.43 5.16 -11.07
N ARG A 45 2.15 4.70 -12.27
CA ARG A 45 2.86 5.09 -13.48
C ARG A 45 1.88 5.66 -14.48
N SER A 46 2.28 6.75 -15.07
CA SER A 46 1.66 7.40 -16.21
C SER A 46 2.79 7.80 -17.17
N ILE A 47 2.44 8.11 -18.41
CA ILE A 47 3.39 8.36 -19.51
C ILE A 47 4.47 9.38 -19.11
N ASN A 48 4.12 10.40 -18.30
CA ASN A 48 5.03 11.47 -17.90
C ASN A 48 5.28 11.57 -16.39
N LYS A 49 4.69 10.69 -15.58
CA LYS A 49 4.81 10.75 -14.12
C LYS A 49 4.85 9.36 -13.54
N SER A 50 5.84 9.08 -12.71
CA SER A 50 5.79 7.98 -11.76
C SER A 50 5.56 8.58 -10.38
N ASN A 51 4.76 7.94 -9.56
CA ASN A 51 4.62 8.29 -8.16
C ASN A 51 4.60 7.02 -7.34
N ARG A 52 5.32 7.01 -6.22
CA ARG A 52 5.36 5.86 -5.31
C ARG A 52 4.92 6.31 -3.95
N GLU A 53 3.84 5.74 -3.47
CA GLU A 53 3.28 6.06 -2.17
C GLU A 53 3.45 4.86 -1.25
N TRP A 54 3.72 5.13 0.03
CA TRP A 54 3.71 4.11 1.06
C TRP A 54 2.97 4.64 2.28
N ARG A 55 2.33 3.71 3.00
CA ARG A 55 1.59 4.02 4.22
C ARG A 55 1.76 2.92 5.25
N VAL A 56 1.97 3.31 6.49
CA VAL A 56 2.00 2.41 7.64
C VAL A 56 0.97 2.88 8.64
N VAL A 57 -0.02 2.03 8.93
CA VAL A 57 -1.10 2.35 9.86
C VAL A 57 -1.13 1.35 11.00
N ILE A 58 -1.11 1.84 12.24
CA ILE A 58 -1.35 1.04 13.43
C ILE A 58 -2.68 1.48 14.04
N ASN A 59 -3.63 0.56 14.10
CA ASN A 59 -4.93 0.80 14.72
C ASN A 59 -5.03 0.07 16.05
N LEU A 60 -5.68 0.70 17.03
CA LEU A 60 -6.04 0.06 18.29
C LEU A 60 -7.56 -0.16 18.33
N LYS A 61 -7.98 -1.34 18.80
CA LYS A 61 -9.38 -1.70 18.95
C LYS A 61 -10.08 -0.69 19.87
N ASN A 62 -11.22 -0.18 19.43
CA ASN A 62 -12.04 0.84 20.12
C ASN A 62 -11.42 2.26 20.23
N VAL A 63 -10.23 2.50 19.67
CA VAL A 63 -9.61 3.83 19.65
C VAL A 63 -9.52 4.37 18.22
N GLY A 64 -9.23 3.51 17.23
CA GLY A 64 -9.02 3.89 15.83
C GLY A 64 -7.55 3.93 15.46
N SER A 65 -7.18 4.79 14.50
CA SER A 65 -5.78 4.96 14.09
C SER A 65 -4.97 5.62 15.20
N PHE A 66 -3.99 4.88 15.73
CA PHE A 66 -3.06 5.38 16.72
C PHE A 66 -1.83 6.03 16.05
N LEU A 67 -1.32 5.38 15.00
CA LEU A 67 -0.21 5.89 14.19
C LEU A 67 -0.53 5.73 12.71
N ASP A 68 -0.29 6.78 11.93
CA ASP A 68 -0.49 6.81 10.49
C ASP A 68 0.66 7.56 9.82
N PHE A 69 1.61 6.80 9.29
CA PHE A 69 2.74 7.33 8.53
C PHE A 69 2.43 7.18 7.07
N LYS A 70 2.59 8.26 6.30
CA LYS A 70 2.48 8.24 4.85
C LYS A 70 3.65 8.96 4.24
N GLY A 71 4.12 8.45 3.12
CA GLY A 71 5.18 9.08 2.35
C GLY A 71 4.94 8.91 0.87
N GLU A 72 5.51 9.84 0.12
CA GLU A 72 5.48 9.89 -1.32
C GLU A 72 6.92 10.00 -1.81
N ILE A 73 7.27 9.18 -2.79
CA ILE A 73 8.55 9.19 -3.48
C ILE A 73 8.22 9.56 -4.92
N ALA A 74 8.18 10.86 -5.18
CA ALA A 74 8.15 11.38 -6.54
C ALA A 74 9.57 11.27 -7.13
N PRO A 75 9.73 10.86 -8.39
CA PRO A 75 10.98 11.01 -9.11
C PRO A 75 11.30 12.51 -9.17
N SER A 76 12.38 12.91 -8.51
CA SER A 76 12.95 14.24 -8.68
C SER A 76 13.42 14.38 -10.12
N GLY A 77 12.64 15.09 -10.94
CA GLY A 77 13.11 15.52 -12.25
C GLY A 77 14.28 16.48 -12.07
N PHE A 78 15.43 16.11 -12.61
CA PHE A 78 16.47 17.05 -13.04
C PHE A 78 16.40 17.15 -14.57
#